data_AF-A0A9D1EZV5-F1
#
_entry.id   AF-A0A9D1EZV5-F1
#
_cell.length_a   1.000
_cell.length_b   1.000
_cell.length_c   1.000
_cell.angle_alpha   90.00
_cell.angle_beta   90.00
_cell.angle_gamma   90.00
#
_symmetry.space_group_name_H-M   'P 1'
#
loop_
_entity.id
_entity.type
_entity.pdbx_description
1 polymer ?
#
loop_
_entity_poly.entity_id
_entity_poly.type
_entity_poly.pdbx_seq_one_letter_code
_entity_poly.pdbx_strand_id
1 'polypeptide(L)'
;MNASSNIVLTGGVEMTVFDFSGVLGALATVAGVAVTAGLGALKAAAVLNYASETSDKATIKKFKPQLDSAIKDIKETQKLFDTAEKMNIDKLVNAKNQEEYSKLYKVLARQREINSANKNAIARIEYAAEHEDFETVLDELQIYQNNSQKLKTAISNTETPFPVDYADSVEKPEKSRKNNFVTSLRTGPHKNPNNEKYALDKMMRMASSLRPNTSELWKASAYNFEKSGDYIKKNGYKVNSVSELPSDLQNFVSNKLYGQIGAYDAQGIILKPDSSLSKSIIKSKEFKKFLSNNIHKILAGQTVKGSVNFTGWTDAHLSLGHADIIDLFMDSQGNIQAKVIDTYDFNKDDPFFLVEWAHNLQDLNMLTNFFTINILFIPPSEWIKLLY
;
A
#
# COMPACT_ATOMS: atom_id res chain seq x y z
N MET A 1 -32.45 -1.17 -7.64
CA MET A 1 -32.65 -0.04 -6.72
C MET A 1 -31.54 0.96 -6.97
N ASN A 2 -31.87 2.16 -7.47
CA ASN A 2 -30.91 3.23 -7.73
C ASN A 2 -30.47 3.84 -6.40
N ALA A 3 -29.19 3.71 -6.06
CA ALA A 3 -28.58 4.43 -4.94
C ALA A 3 -27.70 5.54 -5.51
N SER A 4 -28.31 6.68 -5.85
CA SER A 4 -27.62 7.94 -6.10
C SER A 4 -27.19 8.52 -4.75
N SER A 5 -25.94 8.26 -4.35
CA SER A 5 -25.34 8.89 -3.18
C SER A 5 -24.87 10.31 -3.53
N ASN A 6 -25.64 11.31 -3.09
CA ASN A 6 -25.33 12.72 -3.29
C ASN A 6 -24.30 13.18 -2.24
N ILE A 7 -23.07 13.48 -2.67
CA ILE A 7 -22.05 14.12 -1.84
C ILE A 7 -21.85 15.54 -2.37
N VAL A 8 -22.05 16.54 -1.52
CA VAL A 8 -21.92 17.98 -1.84
C VAL A 8 -20.59 18.48 -1.28
N LEU A 9 -19.76 19.07 -2.13
CA LEU A 9 -18.52 19.75 -1.72
C LEU A 9 -18.78 21.27 -1.63
N THR A 10 -18.65 21.84 -0.44
CA THR A 10 -18.82 23.29 -0.21
C THR A 10 -17.49 24.01 -0.27
N GLY A 11 -17.24 24.74 -1.35
CA GLY A 11 -15.98 25.47 -1.55
C GLY A 11 -15.83 26.13 -2.92
N GLY A 12 -16.77 26.99 -3.34
CA GLY A 12 -16.58 27.88 -4.51
C GLY A 12 -16.50 27.27 -5.91
N VAL A 13 -16.62 25.95 -6.06
CA VAL A 13 -16.81 25.27 -7.35
C VAL A 13 -18.31 25.03 -7.53
N GLU A 14 -18.92 25.57 -8.58
CA GLU A 14 -20.33 25.33 -8.89
C GLU A 14 -20.63 23.82 -8.96
N MET A 15 -21.67 23.43 -8.22
CA MET A 15 -22.05 22.03 -8.02
C MET A 15 -22.55 21.38 -9.31
N THR A 16 -21.82 20.40 -9.83
CA THR A 16 -22.38 19.40 -10.73
C THR A 16 -22.87 18.21 -9.90
N VAL A 17 -24.17 17.94 -9.97
CA VAL A 17 -24.74 16.65 -9.54
C VAL A 17 -24.06 15.57 -10.39
N PHE A 18 -23.34 14.66 -9.74
CA PHE A 18 -22.61 13.62 -10.44
C PHE A 18 -23.58 12.53 -10.91
N ASP A 19 -23.81 12.45 -12.21
CA ASP A 19 -24.49 11.31 -12.83
C ASP A 19 -23.50 10.15 -12.98
N PHE A 20 -23.71 9.10 -12.19
CA PHE A 20 -22.89 7.89 -12.18
C PHE A 20 -23.46 6.77 -13.09
N SER A 21 -24.42 7.06 -13.98
CA SER A 21 -25.00 6.09 -14.92
C SER A 21 -23.93 5.46 -15.84
N GLY A 22 -22.94 6.25 -16.28
CA GLY A 22 -21.76 5.83 -17.04
C GLY A 22 -20.46 5.89 -16.22
N VAL A 23 -19.67 4.80 -16.17
CA VAL A 23 -18.44 4.76 -15.35
C VAL A 23 -17.35 5.69 -15.91
N LEU A 24 -17.19 5.77 -17.23
CA LEU A 24 -16.24 6.70 -17.86
C LEU A 24 -16.63 8.16 -17.64
N GLY A 25 -17.93 8.49 -17.75
CA GLY A 25 -18.44 9.84 -17.49
C GLY A 25 -18.27 10.27 -16.03
N ALA A 26 -18.55 9.37 -15.09
CA ALA A 26 -18.29 9.58 -13.67
C ALA A 26 -16.80 9.85 -13.40
N LEU A 27 -15.91 9.01 -13.94
CA LEU A 27 -14.47 9.16 -13.79
C LEU A 27 -13.94 10.47 -14.40
N ALA A 28 -14.42 10.85 -15.59
CA ALA A 28 -14.05 12.10 -16.23
C ALA A 28 -14.46 13.32 -15.39
N THR A 29 -15.65 13.27 -14.79
CA THR A 29 -16.16 14.34 -13.93
C THR A 29 -15.32 14.46 -12.66
N VAL A 30 -15.04 13.33 -11.98
CA VAL A 30 -14.18 13.32 -10.79
C VAL A 30 -12.76 13.82 -11.11
N ALA A 31 -12.19 13.42 -12.25
CA ALA A 31 -10.89 13.92 -12.71
C ALA A 31 -10.92 15.43 -13.01
N GLY A 32 -12.02 15.97 -13.53
CA GLY A 32 -12.21 17.41 -13.72
C GLY A 32 -12.23 18.19 -12.40
N VAL A 33 -12.93 17.67 -11.39
CA VAL A 33 -12.96 18.26 -10.04
C VAL A 33 -11.57 18.21 -9.40
N ALA A 34 -10.85 17.11 -9.54
CA ALA A 34 -9.49 16.96 -9.02
C ALA A 34 -8.52 18.00 -9.60
N VAL A 35 -8.57 18.24 -10.90
CA VAL A 35 -7.76 19.29 -11.55
C VAL A 35 -8.08 20.67 -10.98
N THR A 36 -9.37 20.96 -10.73
CA THR A 36 -9.82 22.26 -10.20
C THR A 36 -9.38 22.47 -8.75
N ALA A 37 -9.56 21.46 -7.90
CA ALA A 37 -9.12 21.49 -6.51
C ALA A 37 -7.60 21.63 -6.40
N GLY A 38 -6.83 20.89 -7.21
CA GLY A 38 -5.38 21.00 -7.28
C GLY A 38 -4.88 22.40 -7.67
N LEU A 39 -5.53 23.04 -8.64
CA LEU A 39 -5.22 24.43 -9.04
C LEU A 39 -5.49 25.45 -7.93
N GLY A 40 -6.56 25.28 -7.16
CA GLY A 40 -6.87 26.12 -6.00
C GLY A 40 -5.79 26.03 -4.93
N ALA A 41 -5.38 24.80 -4.60
CA ALA A 41 -4.32 24.55 -3.63
C ALA A 41 -2.95 25.06 -4.10
N LEU A 42 -2.59 24.89 -5.37
CA LEU A 42 -1.32 25.38 -5.94
C LEU A 42 -1.17 26.90 -5.78
N LYS A 43 -2.25 27.66 -6.03
CA LYS A 43 -2.23 29.11 -5.86
C LYS A 43 -1.97 29.51 -4.41
N ALA A 44 -2.62 28.83 -3.46
CA ALA A 44 -2.41 29.10 -2.04
C ALA A 44 -1.00 28.73 -1.58
N ALA A 45 -0.50 27.56 -2.01
CA ALA A 45 0.85 27.09 -1.70
C ALA A 45 1.95 28.01 -2.28
N ALA A 46 1.76 28.53 -3.49
CA ALA A 46 2.72 29.46 -4.11
C ALA A 46 2.89 30.75 -3.31
N VAL A 47 1.78 31.32 -2.82
CA VAL A 47 1.80 32.51 -1.96
C VAL A 47 2.49 32.21 -0.63
N LEU A 48 2.25 31.02 -0.05
CA LEU A 48 2.84 30.61 1.21
C LEU A 48 4.33 30.31 1.12
N ASN A 49 4.79 29.70 0.03
CA ASN A 49 6.22 29.46 -0.20
C ASN A 49 7.01 30.76 -0.28
N TYR A 50 6.52 31.70 -1.10
CA TYR A 50 7.13 33.04 -1.20
C TYR A 50 7.14 33.78 0.15
N ALA A 51 6.06 33.69 0.91
CA ALA A 51 5.97 34.28 2.24
C ALA A 51 6.94 33.63 3.24
N SER A 52 7.20 32.32 3.12
CA SER A 52 8.19 31.60 3.94
C SER A 52 9.62 32.04 3.63
N GLU A 53 9.99 32.11 2.36
CA GLU A 53 11.32 32.57 1.91
C GLU A 53 11.62 34.01 2.36
N THR A 54 10.59 34.85 2.41
CA THR A 54 10.68 36.26 2.83
C THR A 54 10.41 36.48 4.32
N SER A 55 10.13 35.42 5.08
CA SER A 55 9.76 35.47 6.51
C SER A 55 8.54 36.35 6.81
N ASP A 56 7.60 36.52 5.86
CA ASP A 56 6.35 37.27 6.02
C ASP A 56 5.28 36.47 6.78
N LYS A 57 5.36 36.56 8.11
CA LYS A 57 4.44 35.89 9.03
C LYS A 57 2.98 36.34 8.90
N ALA A 58 2.73 37.57 8.44
CA ALA A 58 1.37 38.09 8.30
C ALA A 58 0.66 37.43 7.11
N THR A 59 1.38 37.27 5.99
CA THR A 59 0.88 36.56 4.81
C THR A 59 0.69 35.07 5.09
N ILE A 60 1.62 34.41 5.79
CA ILE A 60 1.47 33.01 6.21
C ILE A 60 0.18 32.81 7.02
N LYS A 61 -0.05 33.64 8.04
CA LYS A 61 -1.25 33.57 8.90
C LYS A 61 -2.55 33.77 8.11
N LYS A 62 -2.53 34.62 7.07
CA LYS A 62 -3.69 34.92 6.24
C LYS A 62 -4.04 33.79 5.27
N PHE A 63 -3.04 33.16 4.66
CA PHE A 63 -3.23 32.21 3.56
C PHE A 63 -3.20 30.74 3.98
N LYS A 64 -2.64 30.39 5.15
CA LYS A 64 -2.63 29.01 5.66
C LYS A 64 -4.03 28.39 5.75
N PRO A 65 -5.08 29.08 6.26
CA PRO A 65 -6.44 28.53 6.26
C PRO A 65 -7.01 28.26 4.85
N GLN A 66 -6.56 29.00 3.83
CA GLN A 66 -7.00 28.78 2.45
C GLN A 66 -6.35 27.52 1.87
N LEU A 67 -5.06 27.29 2.17
CA LEU A 67 -4.39 26.04 1.82
C LEU A 67 -5.05 24.85 2.53
N ASP A 68 -5.33 24.95 3.83
CA ASP A 68 -5.98 23.88 4.60
C ASP A 68 -7.36 23.52 4.04
N SER A 69 -8.15 24.52 3.64
CA SER A 69 -9.44 24.30 2.98
C SER A 69 -9.26 23.58 1.64
N ALA A 70 -8.27 23.99 0.83
CA ALA A 70 -8.03 23.37 -0.47
C ALA A 70 -7.53 21.91 -0.35
N ILE A 71 -6.70 21.61 0.66
CA ILE A 71 -6.27 20.25 1.00
C ILE A 71 -7.49 19.38 1.37
N LYS A 72 -8.43 19.93 2.15
CA LYS A 72 -9.69 19.24 2.48
C LYS A 72 -10.50 18.90 1.21
N ASP A 73 -10.61 19.82 0.26
CA ASP A 73 -11.34 19.59 -0.99
C ASP A 73 -10.66 18.52 -1.86
N ILE A 74 -9.32 18.51 -1.90
CA ILE A 74 -8.53 17.46 -2.56
C ILE A 74 -8.82 16.08 -1.93
N LYS A 75 -8.87 15.99 -0.59
CA LYS A 75 -9.18 14.73 0.12
C LYS A 75 -10.59 14.23 -0.16
N GLU A 76 -11.57 15.12 -0.15
CA GLU A 76 -12.94 14.73 -0.50
C GLU A 76 -13.03 14.27 -1.96
N THR A 77 -12.30 14.92 -2.86
CA THR A 77 -12.19 14.47 -4.26
C THR A 77 -11.56 13.07 -4.37
N GLN A 78 -10.56 12.75 -3.53
CA GLN A 78 -9.98 11.41 -3.49
C GLN A 78 -10.98 10.33 -3.04
N LYS A 79 -11.93 10.65 -2.15
CA LYS A 79 -13.02 9.72 -1.79
C LYS A 79 -13.96 9.45 -2.97
N LEU A 80 -14.19 10.45 -3.83
CA LEU A 80 -14.94 10.26 -5.06
C LEU A 80 -14.21 9.34 -6.03
N PHE A 81 -12.88 9.46 -6.13
CA PHE A 81 -12.05 8.54 -6.92
C PHE A 81 -12.13 7.09 -6.42
N ASP A 82 -12.10 6.88 -5.11
CA ASP A 82 -12.24 5.54 -4.49
C ASP A 82 -13.64 4.94 -4.75
N THR A 83 -14.67 5.79 -4.75
CA THR A 83 -16.05 5.38 -5.07
C THR A 83 -16.16 4.97 -6.53
N ALA A 84 -15.61 5.78 -7.44
CA ALA A 84 -15.62 5.48 -8.87
C ALA A 84 -14.82 4.20 -9.20
N GLU A 85 -13.74 3.91 -8.46
CA GLU A 85 -12.97 2.67 -8.62
C GLU A 85 -13.80 1.43 -8.28
N LYS A 86 -14.51 1.46 -7.15
CA LYS A 86 -15.42 0.37 -6.76
C LYS A 86 -16.48 0.11 -7.82
N MET A 87 -17.08 1.18 -8.34
CA MET A 87 -18.07 1.07 -9.41
C MET A 87 -17.48 0.50 -10.71
N ASN A 88 -16.23 0.84 -11.03
CA ASN A 88 -15.54 0.33 -12.20
C ASN A 88 -15.23 -1.17 -12.05
N ILE A 89 -14.84 -1.62 -10.85
CA ILE A 89 -14.70 -3.05 -10.51
C ILE A 89 -16.04 -3.76 -10.65
N ASP A 90 -17.13 -3.20 -10.10
CA ASP A 90 -18.47 -3.80 -10.18
C ASP A 90 -18.94 -3.95 -11.64
N LYS A 91 -18.68 -2.96 -12.51
CA LYS A 91 -19.01 -3.08 -13.94
C LYS A 91 -18.09 -4.06 -14.67
N LEU A 92 -16.80 -4.12 -14.34
CA LEU A 92 -15.87 -5.08 -14.92
C LEU A 92 -16.32 -6.53 -14.66
N VAL A 93 -16.75 -6.82 -13.43
CA VAL A 93 -17.25 -8.15 -13.03
C VAL A 93 -18.52 -8.53 -13.78
N ASN A 94 -19.34 -7.56 -14.17
CA ASN A 94 -20.61 -7.74 -14.87
C ASN A 94 -20.54 -7.47 -16.39
N ALA A 95 -19.34 -7.34 -16.96
CA ALA A 95 -19.14 -7.05 -18.38
C ALA A 95 -19.75 -8.15 -19.25
N LYS A 96 -20.50 -7.76 -20.29
CA LYS A 96 -21.30 -8.71 -21.10
C LYS A 96 -20.49 -9.33 -22.23
N ASN A 97 -19.34 -8.77 -22.57
CA ASN A 97 -18.46 -9.24 -23.62
C ASN A 97 -17.00 -8.86 -23.36
N GLN A 98 -16.08 -9.50 -24.09
CA GLN A 98 -14.63 -9.35 -23.93
C GLN A 98 -14.13 -7.95 -24.31
N GLU A 99 -14.80 -7.26 -25.23
CA GLU A 99 -14.43 -5.90 -25.64
C GLU A 99 -14.73 -4.88 -24.53
N GLU A 100 -15.91 -4.97 -23.93
CA GLU A 100 -16.34 -4.18 -22.77
C GLU A 100 -15.41 -4.43 -21.58
N TYR A 101 -15.10 -5.71 -21.30
CA TYR A 101 -14.15 -6.08 -20.25
C TYR A 101 -12.76 -5.47 -20.48
N SER A 102 -12.21 -5.58 -21.70
CA SER A 102 -10.87 -5.06 -22.02
C SER A 102 -10.77 -3.54 -21.87
N LYS A 103 -11.81 -2.80 -22.30
CA LYS A 103 -11.89 -1.34 -22.15
C LYS A 103 -11.96 -0.94 -20.67
N LEU A 104 -12.84 -1.58 -19.90
CA LEU A 104 -12.98 -1.31 -18.45
C LEU A 104 -11.72 -1.68 -17.66
N TYR A 105 -11.05 -2.79 -18.01
CA TYR A 105 -9.81 -3.22 -17.36
C TYR A 105 -8.68 -2.21 -17.54
N LYS A 106 -8.46 -1.71 -18.76
CA LYS A 106 -7.42 -0.71 -19.05
C LYS A 106 -7.64 0.57 -18.23
N VAL A 107 -8.89 1.02 -18.16
CA VAL A 107 -9.25 2.21 -17.38
C VAL A 107 -9.09 1.96 -15.88
N LEU A 108 -9.51 0.79 -15.37
CA LEU A 108 -9.34 0.42 -13.97
C LEU A 108 -7.86 0.33 -13.55
N ALA A 109 -7.01 -0.29 -14.38
CA ALA A 109 -5.58 -0.38 -14.11
C ALA A 109 -4.95 1.03 -14.01
N ARG A 110 -5.30 1.91 -14.96
CA ARG A 110 -4.81 3.30 -14.96
C ARG A 110 -5.36 4.12 -13.80
N GLN A 111 -6.63 3.91 -13.46
CA GLN A 111 -7.27 4.56 -12.33
C GLN A 111 -6.62 4.13 -11.01
N ARG A 112 -6.30 2.85 -10.82
CA ARG A 112 -5.61 2.34 -9.63
C ARG A 112 -4.23 2.94 -9.44
N GLU A 113 -3.43 2.96 -10.51
CA GLU A 113 -2.11 3.59 -10.53
C GLU A 113 -2.21 5.06 -10.09
N ILE A 114 -3.17 5.80 -10.65
CA ILE A 114 -3.33 7.23 -10.36
C ILE A 114 -3.96 7.49 -8.98
N ASN A 115 -4.92 6.67 -8.55
CA ASN A 115 -5.51 6.76 -7.21
C ASN A 115 -4.46 6.51 -6.13
N SER A 116 -3.60 5.50 -6.34
CA SER A 116 -2.46 5.21 -5.48
C SER A 116 -1.51 6.41 -5.41
N ALA A 117 -1.06 6.90 -6.58
CA ALA A 117 -0.16 8.04 -6.65
C ALA A 117 -0.74 9.32 -6.02
N ASN A 118 -2.05 9.56 -6.19
CA ASN A 118 -2.75 10.71 -5.60
C ASN A 118 -2.89 10.59 -4.08
N LYS A 119 -3.23 9.41 -3.54
CA LYS A 119 -3.26 9.20 -2.09
C LYS A 119 -1.90 9.49 -1.45
N ASN A 120 -0.83 9.08 -2.12
CA ASN A 120 0.54 9.33 -1.68
C ASN A 120 0.89 10.82 -1.73
N ALA A 121 0.55 11.52 -2.82
CA ALA A 121 0.73 12.97 -2.92
C ALA A 121 -0.06 13.71 -1.82
N ILE A 122 -1.32 13.35 -1.59
CA ILE A 122 -2.18 13.97 -0.57
C ILE A 122 -1.58 13.82 0.83
N ALA A 123 -1.12 12.62 1.19
CA ALA A 123 -0.51 12.39 2.49
C ALA A 123 0.76 13.25 2.69
N ARG A 124 1.57 13.42 1.64
CA ARG A 124 2.77 14.28 1.68
C ARG A 124 2.42 15.77 1.75
N ILE A 125 1.38 16.20 1.04
CA ILE A 125 0.84 17.57 1.12
C ILE A 125 0.38 17.89 2.55
N GLU A 126 -0.37 16.99 3.19
CA GLU A 126 -0.83 17.18 4.57
C GLU A 126 0.34 17.32 5.54
N TYR A 127 1.28 16.39 5.48
CA TYR A 127 2.45 16.39 6.35
C TYR A 127 3.29 17.67 6.16
N ALA A 128 3.56 18.07 4.92
CA ALA A 128 4.35 19.25 4.61
C ALA A 128 3.63 20.55 5.05
N ALA A 129 2.31 20.64 4.86
CA ALA A 129 1.52 21.80 5.29
C ALA A 129 1.48 21.97 6.82
N GLU A 130 1.39 20.86 7.57
CA GLU A 130 1.48 20.87 9.04
C GLU A 130 2.81 21.43 9.54
N HIS A 131 3.91 21.15 8.82
CA HIS A 131 5.27 21.55 9.17
C HIS A 131 5.74 22.84 8.48
N GLU A 132 4.85 23.53 7.76
CA GLU A 132 5.15 24.79 7.05
C GLU A 132 6.23 24.64 5.95
N ASP A 133 6.40 23.42 5.44
CA ASP A 133 7.25 23.10 4.30
C ASP A 133 6.49 23.35 2.99
N PHE A 134 6.28 24.63 2.67
CA PHE A 134 5.44 25.03 1.55
C PHE A 134 6.07 24.77 0.17
N GLU A 135 7.39 24.59 0.11
CA GLU A 135 8.10 24.14 -1.10
C GLU A 135 7.68 22.69 -1.44
N THR A 136 7.72 21.79 -0.46
CA THR A 136 7.24 20.41 -0.63
C THR A 136 5.74 20.37 -0.92
N VAL A 137 4.92 21.23 -0.31
CA VAL A 137 3.49 21.33 -0.64
C VAL A 137 3.27 21.67 -2.12
N LEU A 138 4.03 22.62 -2.67
CA LEU A 138 3.93 23.01 -4.08
C LEU A 138 4.26 21.85 -5.03
N ASP A 139 5.37 21.17 -4.77
CA ASP A 139 5.85 20.08 -5.62
C ASP A 139 4.85 18.91 -5.65
N GLU A 140 4.31 18.53 -4.50
CA GLU A 140 3.35 17.43 -4.39
C GLU A 140 1.97 17.79 -4.97
N LEU A 141 1.55 19.05 -4.86
CA LEU A 141 0.35 19.54 -5.53
C LEU A 141 0.50 19.52 -7.06
N GLN A 142 1.70 19.79 -7.57
CA GLN A 142 1.99 19.69 -9.00
C GLN A 142 1.93 18.23 -9.48
N ILE A 143 2.42 17.28 -8.67
CA ILE A 143 2.26 15.84 -8.93
C ILE A 143 0.77 15.46 -8.97
N TYR A 144 0.00 15.84 -7.95
CA TYR A 144 -1.43 15.58 -7.88
C TYR A 144 -2.18 16.14 -9.10
N GLN A 145 -1.86 17.37 -9.51
CA GLN A 145 -2.45 18.01 -10.69
C GLN A 145 -2.10 17.24 -11.97
N ASN A 146 -0.82 16.89 -12.16
CA ASN A 146 -0.35 16.17 -13.33
C ASN A 146 -0.99 14.79 -13.46
N ASN A 147 -1.13 14.07 -12.35
CA ASN A 147 -1.78 12.77 -12.29
C ASN A 147 -3.28 12.86 -12.63
N SER A 148 -3.96 13.85 -12.05
CA SER A 148 -5.38 14.11 -12.33
C SER A 148 -5.61 14.47 -13.80
N GLN A 149 -4.71 15.25 -14.40
CA GLN A 149 -4.75 15.58 -15.82
C GLN A 149 -4.45 14.37 -16.72
N LYS A 150 -3.46 13.54 -16.36
CA LYS A 150 -3.17 12.28 -17.08
C LYS A 150 -4.37 11.35 -17.09
N LEU A 151 -5.09 11.23 -15.98
CA LEU A 151 -6.30 10.42 -15.90
C LEU A 151 -7.40 10.99 -16.80
N LYS A 152 -7.65 12.31 -16.73
CA LYS A 152 -8.61 13.00 -17.58
C LYS A 152 -8.33 12.77 -19.07
N THR A 153 -7.08 12.88 -19.50
CA THR A 153 -6.65 12.62 -20.88
C THR A 153 -6.79 11.15 -21.26
N ALA A 154 -6.39 10.22 -20.38
CA ALA A 154 -6.51 8.79 -20.64
C ALA A 154 -7.97 8.36 -20.84
N ILE A 155 -8.90 8.90 -20.04
CA ILE A 155 -10.33 8.65 -20.18
C ILE A 155 -10.86 9.23 -21.51
N SER A 156 -10.45 10.45 -21.85
CA SER A 156 -10.87 11.10 -23.11
C SER A 156 -10.38 10.36 -24.36
N ASN A 157 -9.19 9.76 -24.31
CA ASN A 157 -8.60 9.04 -25.44
C ASN A 157 -9.14 7.61 -25.63
N THR A 158 -9.91 7.08 -24.67
CA THR A 158 -10.55 5.75 -24.82
C THR A 158 -11.73 5.73 -25.80
N GLU A 159 -12.13 6.88 -26.35
CA GLU A 159 -13.11 6.99 -27.44
C GLU A 159 -12.52 6.72 -28.84
N THR A 160 -11.19 6.67 -28.98
CA THR A 160 -10.51 6.31 -30.23
C THR A 160 -9.66 5.04 -30.07
N PRO A 161 -9.87 4.00 -30.88
CA PRO A 161 -9.12 2.75 -30.75
C PRO A 161 -7.69 2.96 -31.26
N PHE A 162 -6.72 2.90 -30.35
CA PHE A 162 -5.31 2.77 -30.74
C PHE A 162 -5.01 1.31 -31.14
N PRO A 163 -4.30 1.08 -32.26
CA PRO A 163 -3.79 -0.24 -32.60
C PRO A 163 -2.80 -0.67 -31.51
N VAL A 164 -2.95 -1.90 -31.04
CA VAL A 164 -1.95 -2.55 -30.18
C VAL A 164 -0.85 -3.04 -31.10
N ASP A 165 0.35 -2.46 -31.01
CA ASP A 165 1.55 -3.03 -31.61
C ASP A 165 2.53 -3.41 -30.49
N TYR A 166 2.84 -4.70 -30.41
CA TYR A 166 3.89 -5.25 -29.55
C TYR A 166 5.14 -5.34 -30.42
N ALA A 167 6.08 -4.40 -30.25
CA ALA A 167 7.42 -4.57 -30.77
C ALA A 167 8.45 -3.77 -29.96
N ASP A 168 9.55 -4.45 -29.64
CA ASP A 168 10.81 -3.92 -29.12
C ASP A 168 11.27 -2.67 -29.86
N SER A 169 11.64 -1.64 -29.11
CA SER A 169 12.70 -0.72 -29.52
C SER A 169 13.34 -0.07 -28.30
N VAL A 170 14.51 -0.59 -27.94
CA VAL A 170 15.51 0.10 -27.13
C VAL A 170 15.92 1.36 -27.88
N GLU A 171 15.46 2.52 -27.43
CA GLU A 171 15.97 3.81 -27.90
C GLU A 171 16.82 4.44 -26.77
N LYS A 172 18.12 4.57 -27.03
CA LYS A 172 19.08 5.23 -26.13
C LYS A 172 18.74 6.73 -26.07
N PRO A 173 18.66 7.37 -24.88
CA PRO A 173 18.41 8.79 -24.84
C PRO A 173 19.66 9.58 -25.22
N GLU A 174 19.48 10.43 -26.23
CA GLU A 174 20.38 11.48 -26.66
C GLU A 174 20.65 12.50 -25.53
N LYS A 175 21.91 12.94 -25.45
CA LYS A 175 22.38 13.95 -24.50
C LYS A 175 21.79 15.32 -24.85
N SER A 176 20.85 15.82 -24.05
CA SER A 176 20.60 17.26 -23.94
C SER A 176 20.65 17.71 -22.47
N ARG A 177 21.60 18.60 -22.18
CA ARG A 177 21.76 19.28 -20.90
C ARG A 177 20.81 20.49 -20.86
N LYS A 178 19.79 20.44 -19.99
CA LYS A 178 19.31 21.51 -19.09
C LYS A 178 17.86 21.25 -18.65
N ASN A 179 17.72 20.79 -17.40
CA ASN A 179 16.71 21.14 -16.38
C ASN A 179 16.54 19.96 -15.41
N ASN A 180 17.48 19.85 -14.47
CA ASN A 180 17.67 18.73 -13.54
C ASN A 180 16.71 18.69 -12.33
N PHE A 181 15.54 19.35 -12.39
CA PHE A 181 14.60 19.40 -11.26
C PHE A 181 13.35 18.53 -11.50
N VAL A 182 12.82 18.52 -12.72
CA VAL A 182 11.53 17.87 -13.04
C VAL A 182 11.61 16.33 -13.08
N THR A 183 12.81 15.77 -13.18
CA THR A 183 13.06 14.33 -13.12
C THR A 183 13.14 13.75 -11.70
N SER A 184 13.05 14.55 -10.62
CA SER A 184 12.95 14.01 -9.25
C SER A 184 11.54 13.54 -8.87
N LEU A 185 10.50 14.09 -9.50
CA LEU A 185 9.12 13.96 -9.03
C LEU A 185 8.35 12.74 -9.58
N ARG A 186 9.04 11.80 -10.24
CA ARG A 186 8.49 10.50 -10.64
C ARG A 186 8.99 9.34 -9.76
N THR A 187 9.87 9.65 -8.80
CA THR A 187 10.57 8.70 -7.93
C THR A 187 10.80 9.36 -6.56
N GLY A 188 9.72 9.75 -5.87
CA GLY A 188 9.64 10.32 -4.50
C GLY A 188 10.85 11.14 -3.97
N PRO A 189 11.09 11.19 -2.64
CA PRO A 189 12.33 11.71 -2.08
C PRO A 189 13.53 10.75 -2.29
N HIS A 190 13.60 10.01 -3.41
CA HIS A 190 14.50 8.85 -3.61
C HIS A 190 15.99 9.25 -3.84
N LYS A 191 16.41 10.43 -3.40
CA LYS A 191 17.81 10.89 -3.45
C LYS A 191 18.46 11.00 -2.07
N ASN A 192 17.70 10.89 -0.99
CA ASN A 192 18.28 10.85 0.36
C ASN A 192 17.74 9.67 1.17
N PRO A 193 18.20 8.44 0.84
CA PRO A 193 17.74 7.23 1.51
C PRO A 193 18.06 7.23 3.01
N ASN A 194 19.02 8.04 3.46
CA ASN A 194 19.27 8.24 4.89
C ASN A 194 18.13 9.00 5.59
N ASN A 195 17.54 10.00 4.93
CA ASN A 195 16.40 10.75 5.48
C ASN A 195 15.14 9.88 5.49
N GLU A 196 14.89 9.11 4.42
CA GLU A 196 13.77 8.16 4.35
C GLU A 196 13.88 7.11 5.45
N LYS A 197 15.08 6.51 5.60
CA LYS A 197 15.36 5.56 6.68
C LYS A 197 15.15 6.19 8.06
N TYR A 198 15.65 7.41 8.26
CA TYR A 198 15.46 8.13 9.54
C TYR A 198 13.99 8.39 9.86
N ALA A 199 13.20 8.81 8.86
CA ALA A 199 11.78 9.06 9.01
C ALA A 199 11.02 7.76 9.36
N LEU A 200 11.28 6.67 8.62
CA LEU A 200 10.67 5.36 8.87
C LEU A 200 11.09 4.81 10.25
N ASP A 201 12.36 4.93 10.62
CA ASP A 201 12.86 4.54 11.95
C ASP A 201 12.12 5.30 13.07
N LYS A 202 11.93 6.62 12.90
CA LYS A 202 11.20 7.44 13.88
C LYS A 202 9.73 7.04 13.96
N MET A 203 9.06 6.83 12.83
CA MET A 203 7.66 6.38 12.77
C MET A 203 7.48 5.02 13.45
N MET A 204 8.35 4.05 13.16
CA MET A 204 8.29 2.73 13.76
C MET A 204 8.55 2.78 15.27
N ARG A 205 9.45 3.66 15.72
CA ARG A 205 9.69 3.87 17.15
C ARG A 205 8.46 4.43 17.86
N MET A 206 7.75 5.38 17.25
CA MET A 206 6.49 5.93 17.78
C MET A 206 5.37 4.87 17.77
N ALA A 207 5.30 4.05 16.73
CA ALA A 207 4.31 2.99 16.59
C ALA A 207 4.56 1.78 17.52
N SER A 208 5.78 1.62 18.05
CA SER A 208 6.21 0.42 18.80
C SER A 208 5.32 0.02 19.98
N SER A 209 4.67 0.97 20.66
CA SER A 209 3.74 0.69 21.76
C SER A 209 2.41 0.12 21.28
N LEU A 210 1.95 0.55 20.11
CA LEU A 210 0.67 0.15 19.51
C LEU A 210 0.83 -1.07 18.59
N ARG A 211 1.96 -1.18 17.91
CA ARG A 211 2.27 -2.18 16.87
C ARG A 211 3.66 -2.80 17.14
N PRO A 212 3.81 -3.52 18.27
CA PRO A 212 5.10 -4.02 18.69
C PRO A 212 5.70 -5.01 17.70
N ASN A 213 4.92 -5.93 17.11
CA ASN A 213 5.49 -6.89 16.15
C ASN A 213 6.01 -6.18 14.91
N THR A 214 5.22 -5.24 14.37
CA THR A 214 5.61 -4.44 13.19
C THR A 214 6.92 -3.70 13.43
N SER A 215 7.05 -3.04 14.60
CA SER A 215 8.27 -2.31 14.94
C SER A 215 9.48 -3.24 15.12
N GLU A 216 9.30 -4.45 15.66
CA GLU A 216 10.40 -5.40 15.86
C GLU A 216 10.85 -6.06 14.56
N LEU A 217 9.93 -6.38 13.65
CA LEU A 217 10.26 -6.85 12.30
C LEU A 217 10.95 -5.74 11.48
N TRP A 218 10.50 -4.49 11.61
CA TRP A 218 11.22 -3.35 11.04
C TRP A 218 12.65 -3.26 11.57
N LYS A 219 12.87 -3.40 12.88
CA LYS A 219 14.21 -3.40 13.47
C LYS A 219 15.07 -4.55 12.95
N ALA A 220 14.48 -5.72 12.73
CA ALA A 220 15.18 -6.85 12.13
C ALA A 220 15.70 -6.50 10.73
N SER A 221 14.87 -5.86 9.90
CA SER A 221 15.26 -5.41 8.56
C SER A 221 16.27 -4.26 8.61
N ALA A 222 15.97 -3.19 9.34
CA ALA A 222 16.70 -1.92 9.31
C ALA A 222 18.04 -1.92 10.04
N TYR A 223 18.30 -2.96 10.81
CA TYR A 223 19.53 -3.14 11.60
C TYR A 223 20.07 -4.55 11.49
N ASN A 224 19.74 -5.28 10.42
CA ASN A 224 20.26 -6.61 10.15
C ASN A 224 20.21 -7.55 11.37
N PHE A 225 19.05 -7.60 12.03
CA PHE A 225 18.74 -8.37 13.25
C PHE A 225 19.43 -7.91 14.55
N GLU A 226 20.32 -6.92 14.53
CA GLU A 226 21.07 -6.49 15.73
C GLU A 226 20.17 -5.89 16.82
N LYS A 227 19.08 -5.21 16.42
CA LYS A 227 18.17 -4.52 17.35
C LYS A 227 16.88 -5.28 17.68
N SER A 228 16.69 -6.46 17.12
CA SER A 228 15.50 -7.31 17.31
C SER A 228 15.79 -8.58 18.11
N GLY A 229 17.01 -8.74 18.64
CA GLY A 229 17.46 -9.96 19.31
C GLY A 229 16.59 -10.39 20.49
N ASP A 230 16.21 -9.45 21.37
CA ASP A 230 15.34 -9.75 22.53
C ASP A 230 13.94 -10.19 22.10
N TYR A 231 13.37 -9.53 21.09
CA TYR A 231 12.09 -9.91 20.52
C TYR A 231 12.15 -11.32 19.94
N ILE A 232 13.16 -11.61 19.13
CA ILE A 232 13.34 -12.92 18.49
C ILE A 232 13.52 -13.99 19.56
N LYS A 233 14.43 -13.80 20.52
CA LYS A 233 14.67 -14.76 21.61
C LYS A 233 13.41 -15.06 22.43
N LYS A 234 12.56 -14.05 22.64
CA LYS A 234 11.30 -14.22 23.37
C LYS A 234 10.24 -14.94 22.55
N ASN A 235 10.16 -14.68 21.25
CA ASN A 235 9.05 -15.07 20.39
C ASN A 235 9.38 -16.21 19.42
N GLY A 236 10.62 -16.68 19.36
CA GLY A 236 11.07 -17.58 18.32
C GLY A 236 12.59 -17.74 18.29
N TYR A 237 13.12 -17.88 17.08
CA TYR A 237 14.56 -17.91 16.83
C TYR A 237 14.87 -17.44 15.41
N LYS A 238 16.10 -16.96 15.21
CA LYS A 238 16.62 -16.58 13.89
C LYS A 238 17.16 -17.81 13.18
N VAL A 239 16.96 -17.87 11.87
CA VAL A 239 17.51 -18.86 10.94
C VAL A 239 18.45 -18.12 10.00
N ASN A 240 19.65 -18.66 9.74
CA ASN A 240 20.62 -17.93 8.90
C ASN A 240 20.48 -18.23 7.41
N SER A 241 19.88 -19.38 7.06
CA SER A 241 19.70 -19.83 5.68
C SER A 241 18.48 -20.73 5.57
N VAL A 242 17.82 -20.71 4.42
CA VAL A 242 16.75 -21.64 4.05
C VAL A 242 17.21 -23.10 4.21
N SER A 243 18.49 -23.40 4.00
CA SER A 243 19.05 -24.75 4.17
C SER A 243 18.94 -25.31 5.61
N GLU A 244 18.76 -24.46 6.61
CA GLU A 244 18.53 -24.86 8.01
C GLU A 244 17.06 -25.29 8.25
N LEU A 245 16.16 -25.07 7.29
CA LEU A 245 14.77 -25.51 7.39
C LEU A 245 14.61 -27.01 7.09
N PRO A 246 13.55 -27.66 7.59
CA PRO A 246 13.12 -28.98 7.12
C PRO A 246 12.94 -29.03 5.59
N SER A 247 13.32 -30.15 4.95
CA SER A 247 13.35 -30.29 3.48
C SER A 247 12.04 -29.95 2.77
N ASP A 248 10.89 -30.21 3.40
CA ASP A 248 9.55 -29.87 2.91
C ASP A 248 9.34 -28.35 2.82
N LEU A 249 9.96 -27.58 3.72
CA LEU A 249 9.86 -26.12 3.75
C LEU A 249 10.89 -25.43 2.86
N GLN A 250 12.07 -26.03 2.67
CA GLN A 250 13.15 -25.43 1.88
C GLN A 250 12.68 -25.02 0.49
N ASN A 251 12.08 -25.96 -0.26
CA ASN A 251 11.63 -25.71 -1.62
C ASN A 251 10.55 -24.62 -1.70
N PHE A 252 9.61 -24.61 -0.75
CA PHE A 252 8.56 -23.59 -0.72
C PHE A 252 9.15 -22.20 -0.46
N VAL A 253 9.98 -22.07 0.57
CA VAL A 253 10.56 -20.79 0.97
C VAL A 253 11.53 -20.27 -0.09
N SER A 254 12.42 -21.11 -0.63
CA SER A 254 13.34 -20.72 -1.71
C SER A 254 12.60 -20.22 -2.96
N ASN A 255 11.53 -20.90 -3.39
CA ASN A 255 10.76 -20.47 -4.56
C ASN A 255 10.01 -19.16 -4.30
N LYS A 256 9.44 -19.00 -3.10
CA LYS A 256 8.76 -17.78 -2.68
C LYS A 256 9.73 -16.59 -2.64
N LEU A 257 10.90 -16.76 -2.01
CA LEU A 257 11.96 -15.75 -1.98
C LEU A 257 12.41 -15.39 -3.40
N TYR A 258 12.61 -16.37 -4.28
CA TYR A 258 13.04 -16.10 -5.64
C TYR A 258 11.99 -15.28 -6.42
N GLY A 259 10.72 -15.62 -6.26
CA GLY A 259 9.62 -14.89 -6.91
C GLY A 259 9.41 -13.47 -6.40
N GLN A 260 9.77 -13.19 -5.14
CA GLN A 260 9.51 -11.91 -4.48
C GLN A 260 10.71 -10.97 -4.45
N ILE A 261 11.90 -11.50 -4.18
CA ILE A 261 13.14 -10.73 -3.99
C ILE A 261 14.29 -11.19 -4.89
N GLY A 262 14.06 -12.16 -5.80
CA GLY A 262 15.07 -12.63 -6.74
C GLY A 262 16.20 -13.48 -6.14
N ALA A 263 16.06 -13.92 -4.88
CA ALA A 263 17.06 -14.73 -4.17
C ALA A 263 16.50 -16.07 -3.73
N TYR A 264 17.28 -17.16 -3.81
CA TYR A 264 16.86 -18.49 -3.34
C TYR A 264 17.11 -18.71 -1.85
N ASP A 265 17.91 -17.85 -1.22
CA ASP A 265 18.29 -17.94 0.18
C ASP A 265 18.23 -16.58 0.85
N ALA A 266 17.86 -16.57 2.13
CA ALA A 266 17.81 -15.39 2.98
C ALA A 266 17.86 -15.83 4.45
N GLN A 267 18.15 -14.89 5.34
CA GLN A 267 17.89 -15.10 6.76
C GLN A 267 16.38 -15.11 7.02
N GLY A 268 15.97 -15.64 8.17
CA GLY A 268 14.57 -15.65 8.55
C GLY A 268 14.32 -15.72 10.04
N ILE A 269 13.05 -15.60 10.41
CA ILE A 269 12.58 -15.71 11.79
C ILE A 269 11.51 -16.80 11.85
N ILE A 270 11.72 -17.79 12.71
CA ILE A 270 10.69 -18.78 13.04
C ILE A 270 10.08 -18.38 14.37
N LEU A 271 8.80 -18.03 14.35
CA LEU A 271 8.03 -17.59 15.50
C LEU A 271 7.24 -18.76 16.07
N LYS A 272 7.46 -19.06 17.36
CA LYS A 272 6.82 -20.17 18.07
C LYS A 272 5.33 -19.87 18.36
N PRO A 273 4.52 -20.88 18.70
CA PRO A 273 3.08 -20.71 18.83
C PRO A 273 2.60 -19.69 19.86
N ASP A 274 3.35 -19.52 20.95
CA ASP A 274 3.04 -18.55 21.98
C ASP A 274 3.55 -17.13 21.68
N SER A 275 4.16 -16.90 20.51
CA SER A 275 4.64 -15.59 20.08
C SER A 275 3.51 -14.56 19.97
N SER A 276 3.84 -13.29 20.16
CA SER A 276 2.86 -12.21 20.04
C SER A 276 2.27 -12.11 18.63
N LEU A 277 3.06 -12.38 17.59
CA LEU A 277 2.56 -12.33 16.20
C LEU A 277 1.70 -13.55 15.87
N SER A 278 2.09 -14.77 16.24
CA SER A 278 1.25 -15.97 16.08
C SER A 278 -0.12 -15.80 16.76
N LYS A 279 -0.13 -15.27 17.99
CA LYS A 279 -1.37 -14.94 18.71
C LYS A 279 -2.20 -13.85 18.02
N SER A 280 -1.54 -12.87 17.41
CA SER A 280 -2.21 -11.81 16.64
C SER A 280 -2.88 -12.38 15.38
N ILE A 281 -2.20 -13.27 14.65
CA ILE A 281 -2.74 -13.97 13.48
C ILE A 281 -3.99 -14.78 13.86
N ILE A 282 -3.91 -15.62 14.90
CA ILE A 282 -5.05 -16.44 15.37
C ILE A 282 -6.27 -15.58 15.72
N LYS A 283 -6.04 -14.38 16.27
CA LYS A 283 -7.10 -13.45 16.66
C LYS A 283 -7.65 -12.62 15.51
N SER A 284 -6.96 -12.55 14.37
CA SER A 284 -7.38 -11.78 13.19
C SER A 284 -8.72 -12.29 12.62
N LYS A 285 -9.50 -11.40 12.02
CA LYS A 285 -10.80 -11.78 11.42
C LYS A 285 -10.58 -12.64 10.19
N GLU A 286 -9.50 -12.37 9.47
CA GLU A 286 -9.16 -12.95 8.18
C GLU A 286 -8.69 -14.40 8.35
N PHE A 287 -7.83 -14.67 9.34
CA PHE A 287 -7.46 -16.05 9.66
C PHE A 287 -8.65 -16.85 10.20
N LYS A 288 -9.47 -16.27 11.08
CA LYS A 288 -10.69 -16.95 11.57
C LYS A 288 -11.65 -17.30 10.43
N LYS A 289 -11.82 -16.40 9.47
CA LYS A 289 -12.62 -16.66 8.27
C LYS A 289 -12.00 -17.78 7.41
N PHE A 290 -10.69 -17.75 7.20
CA PHE A 290 -9.98 -18.82 6.49
C PHE A 290 -10.18 -20.18 7.17
N LEU A 291 -10.03 -20.24 8.50
CA LEU A 291 -10.23 -21.44 9.30
C LEU A 291 -11.67 -21.93 9.23
N SER A 292 -12.65 -21.07 9.47
CA SER A 292 -14.08 -21.40 9.43
C SER A 292 -14.50 -21.97 8.07
N ASN A 293 -14.03 -21.36 6.98
CA ASN A 293 -14.33 -21.83 5.62
C ASN A 293 -13.74 -23.21 5.32
N ASN A 294 -12.70 -23.64 6.03
CA ASN A 294 -11.97 -24.87 5.76
C ASN A 294 -12.10 -25.93 6.87
N ILE A 295 -12.81 -25.64 7.96
CA ILE A 295 -12.87 -26.51 9.14
C ILE A 295 -13.39 -27.91 8.82
N HIS A 296 -14.37 -28.04 7.93
CA HIS A 296 -14.93 -29.32 7.53
C HIS A 296 -13.89 -30.24 6.87
N LYS A 297 -12.96 -29.68 6.09
CA LYS A 297 -11.85 -30.44 5.46
C LYS A 297 -10.84 -30.89 6.51
N ILE A 298 -10.52 -29.99 7.44
CA ILE A 298 -9.57 -30.23 8.53
C ILE A 298 -10.10 -31.35 9.45
N LEU A 299 -11.39 -31.31 9.80
CA LEU A 299 -12.04 -32.36 10.60
C LEU A 299 -12.13 -33.70 9.87
N ALA A 300 -12.12 -33.70 8.53
CA ALA A 300 -12.01 -34.90 7.72
C ALA A 300 -10.57 -35.42 7.57
N GLY A 301 -9.60 -34.85 8.31
CA GLY A 301 -8.19 -35.24 8.29
C GLY A 301 -7.40 -34.67 7.10
N GLN A 302 -7.95 -33.70 6.35
CA GLN A 302 -7.25 -33.09 5.22
C GLN A 302 -6.36 -31.94 5.67
N THR A 303 -5.18 -31.82 5.04
CA THR A 303 -4.34 -30.63 5.13
C THR A 303 -4.81 -29.58 4.12
N VAL A 304 -4.98 -28.35 4.57
CA VAL A 304 -5.42 -27.22 3.76
C VAL A 304 -4.27 -26.26 3.52
N LYS A 305 -4.17 -25.76 2.29
CA LYS A 305 -3.24 -24.70 1.87
C LYS A 305 -4.01 -23.51 1.32
N GLY A 306 -3.40 -22.33 1.34
CA GLY A 306 -3.98 -21.12 0.78
C GLY A 306 -3.20 -19.89 1.21
N SER A 307 -3.86 -18.73 1.25
CA SER A 307 -3.24 -17.49 1.72
C SER A 307 -4.27 -16.61 2.42
N VAL A 308 -3.77 -15.64 3.20
CA VAL A 308 -4.57 -14.69 3.96
C VAL A 308 -4.05 -13.28 3.69
N ASN A 309 -4.94 -12.42 3.23
CA ASN A 309 -4.74 -10.97 3.19
C ASN A 309 -5.22 -10.39 4.52
N PHE A 310 -4.30 -10.02 5.41
CA PHE A 310 -4.64 -9.27 6.61
C PHE A 310 -5.02 -7.84 6.20
N THR A 311 -5.97 -7.21 6.89
CA THR A 311 -6.42 -5.85 6.54
C THR A 311 -6.55 -4.94 7.76
N GLY A 312 -6.73 -3.65 7.48
CA GLY A 312 -6.94 -2.61 8.47
C GLY A 312 -5.67 -2.29 9.29
N TRP A 313 -5.77 -1.34 10.21
CA TRP A 313 -4.63 -0.88 11.00
C TRP A 313 -4.27 -1.83 12.13
N THR A 314 -4.05 -3.12 11.86
CA THR A 314 -3.68 -4.13 12.88
C THR A 314 -2.20 -4.47 12.84
N ASP A 315 -1.67 -5.00 13.94
CA ASP A 315 -0.26 -5.40 13.99
C ASP A 315 0.04 -6.57 13.04
N ALA A 316 -0.90 -7.50 12.82
CA ALA A 316 -0.74 -8.57 11.84
C ALA A 316 -0.72 -8.03 10.40
N HIS A 317 -1.61 -7.07 10.06
CA HIS A 317 -1.62 -6.44 8.73
C HIS A 317 -0.33 -5.69 8.45
N LEU A 318 0.14 -4.86 9.38
CA LEU A 318 1.35 -4.08 9.16
C LEU A 318 2.64 -4.93 9.25
N SER A 319 2.59 -6.08 9.92
CA SER A 319 3.73 -7.02 9.99
C SER A 319 3.86 -7.91 8.77
N LEU A 320 2.74 -8.33 8.16
CA LEU A 320 2.71 -9.38 7.13
C LEU A 320 2.03 -8.96 5.83
N GLY A 321 1.00 -8.11 5.87
CA GLY A 321 0.18 -7.78 4.71
C GLY A 321 -0.55 -8.99 4.12
N HIS A 322 0.15 -9.76 3.28
CA HIS A 322 -0.29 -10.99 2.65
C HIS A 322 0.62 -12.17 3.04
N ALA A 323 0.05 -13.23 3.64
CA ALA A 323 0.83 -14.41 4.02
C ALA A 323 0.24 -15.72 3.49
N ASP A 324 1.12 -16.67 3.21
CA ASP A 324 0.76 -18.01 2.73
C ASP A 324 0.54 -18.98 3.90
N ILE A 325 -0.50 -19.79 3.82
CA ILE A 325 -0.77 -20.90 4.73
C ILE A 325 -0.41 -22.18 3.98
N ILE A 326 0.66 -22.84 4.40
CA ILE A 326 1.18 -24.00 3.67
C ILE A 326 0.72 -25.34 4.22
N ASP A 327 0.43 -25.43 5.51
CA ASP A 327 -0.01 -26.65 6.18
C ASP A 327 -0.97 -26.27 7.32
N LEU A 328 -2.28 -26.25 7.06
CA LEU A 328 -3.32 -26.14 8.10
C LEU A 328 -3.99 -27.51 8.28
N PHE A 329 -3.82 -28.13 9.44
CA PHE A 329 -4.32 -29.48 9.71
C PHE A 329 -4.65 -29.70 11.19
N MET A 330 -5.29 -30.83 11.49
CA MET A 330 -5.56 -31.27 12.85
C MET A 330 -4.61 -32.40 13.24
N ASP A 331 -3.95 -32.28 14.40
CA ASP A 331 -3.11 -33.35 14.94
C ASP A 331 -3.94 -34.46 15.62
N SER A 332 -3.28 -35.55 16.02
CA SER A 332 -3.95 -36.70 16.62
C SER A 332 -4.59 -36.41 17.99
N GLN A 333 -4.24 -35.28 18.62
CA GLN A 333 -4.80 -34.79 19.87
C GLN A 333 -5.95 -33.79 19.64
N GLY A 334 -6.31 -33.52 18.38
CA GLY A 334 -7.40 -32.61 18.02
C GLY A 334 -7.02 -31.13 18.01
N ASN A 335 -5.74 -30.79 18.15
CA ASN A 335 -5.29 -29.40 18.02
C ASN A 335 -5.15 -29.04 16.55
N ILE A 336 -5.44 -27.78 16.22
CA ILE A 336 -5.21 -27.23 14.90
C ILE A 336 -3.82 -26.62 14.86
N GLN A 337 -3.02 -27.07 13.89
CA GLN A 337 -1.66 -26.61 13.63
C GLN A 337 -1.65 -25.85 12.31
N ALA A 338 -0.92 -24.73 12.25
CA ALA A 338 -0.68 -24.03 10.99
C ALA A 338 0.75 -23.50 10.88
N LYS A 339 1.27 -23.44 9.65
CA LYS A 339 2.45 -22.62 9.32
C LYS A 339 2.02 -21.48 8.41
N VAL A 340 2.21 -20.25 8.87
CA VAL A 340 1.93 -19.02 8.10
C VAL A 340 3.24 -18.36 7.72
N ILE A 341 3.52 -18.32 6.42
CA ILE A 341 4.79 -17.89 5.85
C ILE A 341 4.62 -16.58 5.10
N ASP A 342 5.56 -15.68 5.31
CA ASP A 342 5.64 -14.43 4.57
C ASP A 342 7.09 -14.06 4.25
N THR A 343 7.28 -13.23 3.22
CA THR A 343 8.57 -12.62 2.89
C THR A 343 8.48 -11.13 3.20
N TYR A 344 9.40 -10.63 4.02
CA TYR A 344 9.52 -9.21 4.33
C TYR A 344 10.22 -8.48 3.17
N ASP A 345 9.47 -8.18 2.12
CA ASP A 345 9.94 -7.69 0.82
C ASP A 345 9.45 -6.30 0.40
N PHE A 346 8.65 -5.65 1.25
CA PHE A 346 7.97 -4.37 0.98
C PHE A 346 7.55 -4.25 -0.49
N ASN A 347 6.42 -4.87 -0.86
CA ASN A 347 5.99 -4.95 -2.25
C ASN A 347 6.01 -3.59 -2.98
N LYS A 348 6.75 -3.51 -4.09
CA LYS A 348 6.88 -2.34 -4.96
C LYS A 348 5.56 -1.81 -5.52
N ASP A 349 4.57 -2.69 -5.65
CA ASP A 349 3.26 -2.37 -6.21
C ASP A 349 2.25 -2.02 -5.09
N ASP A 350 2.67 -1.99 -3.82
CA ASP A 350 1.82 -1.57 -2.71
C ASP A 350 1.46 -0.08 -2.84
N PRO A 351 0.17 0.27 -2.71
CA PRO A 351 -0.25 1.65 -2.91
C PRO A 351 0.20 2.61 -1.78
N PHE A 352 0.72 2.10 -0.66
CA PHE A 352 1.12 2.92 0.48
C PHE A 352 2.57 3.39 0.38
N PHE A 353 2.79 4.72 0.29
CA PHE A 353 4.13 5.30 0.07
C PHE A 353 5.20 4.88 1.10
N LEU A 354 4.83 4.54 2.34
CA LEU A 354 5.81 4.06 3.32
C LEU A 354 6.37 2.68 2.94
N VAL A 355 5.56 1.85 2.28
CA VAL A 355 6.01 0.56 1.72
C VAL A 355 6.91 0.81 0.52
N GLU A 356 6.57 1.76 -0.36
CA GLU A 356 7.43 2.18 -1.47
C GLU A 356 8.80 2.69 -0.97
N TRP A 357 8.83 3.55 0.06
CA TRP A 357 10.09 4.03 0.64
C TRP A 357 10.91 2.89 1.22
N ALA A 358 10.27 1.98 1.95
CA ALA A 358 10.95 0.83 2.50
C ALA A 358 11.47 -0.12 1.40
N HIS A 359 10.74 -0.29 0.31
CA HIS A 359 11.18 -1.04 -0.87
C HIS A 359 12.45 -0.44 -1.48
N ASN A 360 12.48 0.88 -1.69
CA ASN A 360 13.67 1.56 -2.22
C ASN A 360 14.90 1.36 -1.32
N LEU A 361 14.70 1.37 0.01
CA LEU A 361 15.79 1.13 0.94
C LEU A 361 16.26 -0.34 0.92
N GLN A 362 15.40 -1.30 0.57
CA GLN A 362 15.81 -2.68 0.30
C GLN A 362 16.62 -2.79 -1.00
N ASP A 363 16.20 -2.13 -2.08
CA ASP A 363 16.96 -2.07 -3.34
C ASP A 363 18.37 -1.47 -3.15
N LEU A 364 18.51 -0.54 -2.19
CA LEU A 364 19.78 0.07 -1.81
C LEU A 364 20.57 -0.73 -0.77
N ASN A 365 20.11 -1.93 -0.38
CA ASN A 365 20.70 -2.77 0.68
C ASN A 365 20.81 -2.09 2.05
N MET A 366 19.98 -1.08 2.33
CA MET A 366 19.90 -0.41 3.62
C MET A 366 18.93 -1.08 4.59
N LEU A 367 18.03 -1.90 4.04
CA LEU A 367 17.12 -2.78 4.75
C LEU A 367 17.36 -4.22 4.27
N THR A 368 17.41 -5.17 5.19
CA THR A 368 17.56 -6.59 4.86
C THR A 368 16.19 -7.22 4.58
N ASN A 369 16.05 -7.90 3.44
CA ASN A 369 14.93 -8.82 3.19
C ASN A 369 15.09 -10.10 4.00
N PHE A 370 14.01 -10.66 4.52
CA PHE A 370 14.03 -11.93 5.24
C PHE A 370 12.67 -12.62 5.16
N PHE A 371 12.62 -13.92 5.48
CA PHE A 371 11.34 -14.64 5.58
C PHE A 371 10.87 -14.77 7.04
N THR A 372 9.56 -14.88 7.24
CA THR A 372 8.98 -15.27 8.53
C THR A 372 8.21 -16.57 8.39
N ILE A 373 8.30 -17.42 9.41
CA ILE A 373 7.44 -18.60 9.57
C ILE A 373 6.78 -18.51 10.93
N ASN A 374 5.47 -18.25 10.93
CA ASN A 374 4.67 -18.18 12.14
C ASN A 374 4.01 -19.53 12.37
N ILE A 375 4.46 -20.24 13.41
CA ILE A 375 3.83 -21.48 13.83
C ILE A 375 2.59 -21.12 14.64
N LEU A 376 1.43 -21.65 14.26
CA LEU A 376 0.18 -21.47 14.97
C LEU A 376 -0.21 -22.80 15.62
N PHE A 377 -0.63 -22.72 16.88
CA PHE A 377 -1.19 -23.82 17.65
C PHE A 377 -2.50 -23.36 18.25
N ILE A 378 -3.59 -24.09 17.99
CA ILE A 378 -4.90 -23.77 18.53
C ILE A 378 -5.51 -25.04 19.15
N PRO A 379 -5.63 -25.11 20.49
CA PRO A 379 -6.21 -26.28 21.14
C PRO A 379 -7.73 -26.37 20.90
N PRO A 380 -8.36 -27.55 21.07
CA PRO A 380 -9.81 -27.74 20.96
C PRO A 380 -10.64 -26.69 21.68
N SER A 381 -10.26 -26.36 22.92
CA SER A 381 -10.96 -25.40 23.77
C SER A 381 -10.97 -23.96 23.21
N GLU A 382 -10.07 -23.65 22.27
CA GLU A 382 -9.97 -22.35 21.62
C GLU A 382 -10.61 -22.36 20.24
N TRP A 383 -10.26 -23.30 19.35
CA TRP A 383 -10.77 -23.24 17.98
C TRP A 383 -12.28 -23.50 17.92
N ILE A 384 -12.84 -24.27 18.84
CA ILE A 384 -14.30 -24.42 18.96
C ILE A 384 -14.95 -23.05 19.18
N LYS A 385 -14.39 -22.23 20.07
CA LYS A 385 -14.86 -20.85 20.35
C LYS A 385 -14.56 -19.86 19.21
N LEU A 386 -13.75 -20.24 18.22
CA LEU A 386 -13.50 -19.41 17.04
C LEU A 386 -14.55 -19.64 15.94
N LEU A 387 -15.32 -20.72 16.04
CA LEU A 387 -16.36 -21.11 15.08
C LEU A 387 -17.77 -20.69 15.51
N TYR A 388 -17.97 -20.43 16.80
CA TYR A 388 -19.17 -19.84 17.40
C TYR A 388 -18.89 -18.40 17.79
#